data_AF-A0A925N137-F1
#
_entry.id   AF-A0A925N137-F1
#
_cell.length_a   1.000
_cell.length_b   1.000
_cell.length_c   1.000
_cell.angle_alpha   90.00
_cell.angle_beta   90.00
_cell.angle_gamma   90.00
#
_symmetry.space_group_name_H-M   'P 1'
#
loop_
_entity.id
_entity.type
_entity.pdbx_description
1 polymer ?
#
loop_
_entity_poly.entity_id
_entity_poly.type
_entity_poly.pdbx_seq_one_letter_code
_entity_poly.pdbx_strand_id
1 'polypeptide(L)'
;MDAWPRCMQRLEAELPAEDVHAWLKPLQASEREDSTVLYAPNAFVRDEVRARYLDRIRELLAHFSGSSEVSLEIGSLPRTGQSGVALPVAPQGISVTRHGAMERFAGNLDSHYTFENFVEGRSNQLGRAAAWQAAQKPGDRTHNPLLLYGGTGLGKTHLMFAAGNAMLAMNPAARVLYLRSEQFFSAMMKALQDKAMDAFKRHFQQVDALLIDDIQFFAGKDRTQEEFFHTFNALFDGKQQIILTCDRYPREVEGLEPRLKSRLAWGLSVAIEPPDFETRAQIVL
;
A
#
# COMPACT_ATOMS: atom_id res chain seq x y z
N MET A 1 17.13 14.97 21.36
CA MET A 1 16.85 13.59 21.84
C MET A 1 15.43 13.36 21.43
N ASP A 2 15.21 12.56 20.39
CA ASP A 2 13.92 12.51 19.71
C ASP A 2 12.81 12.09 20.69
N ALA A 3 11.79 12.93 20.83
CA ALA A 3 10.61 12.73 21.65
C ALA A 3 9.69 11.64 21.08
N TRP A 4 9.71 11.42 19.77
CA TRP A 4 8.87 10.41 19.12
C TRP A 4 9.15 8.95 19.53
N PRO A 5 10.40 8.46 19.59
CA PRO A 5 10.70 7.12 20.11
C PRO A 5 10.19 6.86 21.53
N ARG A 6 10.25 7.88 22.42
CA ARG A 6 9.70 7.78 23.78
C ARG A 6 8.17 7.77 23.79
N CYS A 7 7.56 8.57 22.92
CA CYS A 7 6.13 8.58 22.70
C CYS A 7 5.64 7.19 22.21
N MET A 8 6.33 6.60 21.24
CA MET A 8 6.04 5.25 20.72
C MET A 8 6.16 4.18 21.80
N GLN A 9 7.23 4.21 22.61
CA GLN A 9 7.42 3.24 23.70
C GLN A 9 6.31 3.31 24.76
N ARG A 10 5.74 4.51 24.98
CA ARG A 10 4.60 4.70 25.88
C ARG A 10 3.28 4.25 25.25
N LEU A 11 3.07 4.55 23.97
CA LEU A 11 1.91 4.10 23.20
C LEU A 11 1.88 2.57 23.07
N GLU A 12 3.04 1.92 22.93
CA GLU A 12 3.18 0.46 22.95
C GLU A 12 2.77 -0.18 24.28
N ALA A 13 2.91 0.53 25.40
CA ALA A 13 2.52 0.05 26.72
C ALA A 13 1.02 0.29 27.03
N GLU A 14 0.39 1.25 26.35
CA GLU A 14 -0.99 1.69 26.61
C GLU A 14 -2.01 1.14 25.60
N LEU A 15 -1.57 0.81 24.37
CA LEU A 15 -2.43 0.37 23.27
C LEU A 15 -2.20 -1.11 22.91
N PRO A 16 -3.21 -1.80 22.35
CA PRO A 16 -3.04 -3.14 21.82
C PRO A 16 -1.92 -3.20 20.77
N ALA A 17 -1.10 -4.25 20.81
CA ALA A 17 0.01 -4.43 19.88
C ALA A 17 -0.43 -4.41 18.40
N GLU A 18 -1.65 -4.87 18.11
CA GLU A 18 -2.25 -4.83 16.77
C GLU A 18 -2.47 -3.41 16.26
N ASP A 19 -3.03 -2.52 17.10
CA ASP A 19 -3.27 -1.12 16.76
C ASP A 19 -1.96 -0.36 16.55
N VAL A 20 -0.97 -0.64 17.40
CA VAL A 20 0.35 -0.03 17.25
C VAL A 20 1.00 -0.49 15.94
N HIS A 21 0.97 -1.79 15.65
CA HIS A 21 1.60 -2.33 14.45
C HIS A 21 0.91 -1.88 13.16
N ALA A 22 -0.42 -1.72 13.19
CA ALA A 22 -1.23 -1.32 12.04
C ALA A 22 -1.18 0.19 11.77
N TRP A 23 -1.23 1.03 12.81
CA TRP A 23 -1.46 2.47 12.66
C TRP A 23 -0.29 3.35 13.04
N LEU A 24 0.46 2.97 14.09
CA LEU A 24 1.47 3.85 14.68
C LEU A 24 2.89 3.52 14.20
N LYS A 25 3.22 2.24 14.06
CA LYS A 25 4.51 1.76 13.54
C LYS A 25 4.84 2.23 12.11
N PRO A 26 3.86 2.39 11.20
CA PRO A 26 4.13 2.96 9.87
C PRO A 26 4.42 4.45 9.87
N LEU A 27 4.16 5.17 10.97
CA LEU A 27 4.35 6.61 11.05
C LEU A 27 5.83 6.97 11.21
N GLN A 28 6.27 7.97 10.45
CA GLN A 28 7.61 8.55 10.61
C GLN A 28 7.47 9.94 11.24
N ALA A 29 8.31 10.27 12.22
CA ALA A 29 8.29 11.59 12.83
C ALA A 29 9.47 12.45 12.36
N SER A 30 9.20 13.72 12.08
CA SER A 30 10.21 14.76 11.94
C SER A 30 9.99 15.80 13.03
N GLU A 31 11.03 16.06 13.81
CA GLU A 31 11.03 17.17 14.77
C GLU A 31 11.50 18.44 14.07
N ARG A 32 10.68 19.50 14.15
CA ARG A 32 11.01 20.88 13.79
C ARG A 32 11.22 21.67 15.08
N GLU A 33 11.80 22.87 14.98
CA GLU A 33 12.17 23.70 16.15
C GLU A 33 11.02 23.93 17.15
N ASP A 34 9.77 24.06 16.68
CA ASP A 34 8.57 24.27 17.54
C ASP A 34 7.41 23.27 17.29
N SER A 35 7.58 22.26 16.42
CA SER A 35 6.50 21.32 16.09
C SER A 35 6.98 19.92 15.72
N THR A 36 6.16 18.91 16.00
CA THR A 36 6.40 17.54 15.54
C THR A 36 5.49 17.23 14.34
N VAL A 37 6.10 16.87 13.21
CA VAL A 37 5.37 16.42 12.03
C VAL A 37 5.37 14.90 11.99
N LEU A 38 4.18 14.30 12.01
CA LEU A 38 3.99 12.87 11.83
C LEU A 38 3.57 12.58 10.40
N TYR A 39 4.42 11.85 9.69
CA TYR A 39 4.22 11.38 8.34
C TYR A 39 3.51 10.03 8.38
N ALA A 40 2.25 10.04 7.96
CA ALA A 40 1.48 8.82 7.74
C ALA A 40 1.72 8.29 6.32
N PRO A 41 1.76 6.95 6.14
CA PRO A 41 2.03 6.35 4.83
C PRO A 41 0.91 6.65 3.82
N ASN A 42 -0.35 6.72 4.29
CA ASN A 42 -1.50 7.07 3.47
C ASN A 42 -2.53 7.90 4.25
N ALA A 43 -3.52 8.42 3.51
CA ALA A 43 -4.63 9.17 4.08
C ALA A 43 -5.46 8.34 5.06
N PHE A 44 -5.54 7.01 4.89
CA PHE A 44 -6.29 6.14 5.78
C PHE A 44 -5.66 6.01 7.17
N VAL A 45 -4.37 5.70 7.24
CA VAL A 45 -3.58 5.72 8.48
C VAL A 45 -3.55 7.13 9.05
N ARG A 46 -3.41 8.17 8.21
CA ARG A 46 -3.47 9.57 8.68
C ARG A 46 -4.81 9.87 9.34
N ASP A 47 -5.92 9.53 8.69
CA ASP A 47 -7.26 9.90 9.14
C ASP A 47 -7.64 9.07 10.38
N GLU A 48 -7.24 7.80 10.45
CA GLU A 48 -7.41 6.95 11.64
C GLU A 48 -6.56 7.46 12.82
N VAL A 49 -5.29 7.82 12.57
CA VAL A 49 -4.39 8.44 13.55
C VAL A 49 -4.92 9.79 14.00
N ARG A 50 -5.40 10.62 13.08
CA ARG A 50 -6.01 11.93 13.36
C ARG A 50 -7.25 11.79 14.22
N ALA A 51 -8.12 10.83 13.92
CA ALA A 51 -9.41 10.71 14.57
C ALA A 51 -9.33 10.12 15.99
N ARG A 52 -8.32 9.29 16.27
CA ARG A 52 -8.33 8.47 17.51
C ARG A 52 -7.07 8.54 18.34
N TYR A 53 -5.92 8.71 17.71
CA TYR A 53 -4.62 8.65 18.39
C TYR A 53 -3.98 10.04 18.55
N LEU A 54 -4.40 11.04 17.76
CA LEU A 54 -3.80 12.38 17.73
C LEU A 54 -3.87 13.10 19.07
N ASP A 55 -5.00 13.02 19.78
CA ASP A 55 -5.14 13.68 21.08
C ASP A 55 -4.16 13.11 22.10
N ARG A 56 -4.03 11.78 22.14
CA ARG A 56 -3.08 11.10 23.03
C ARG A 56 -1.62 11.36 22.64
N ILE A 57 -1.33 11.36 21.34
CA ILE A 57 -0.01 11.71 20.80
C ILE A 57 0.37 13.14 21.20
N ARG A 58 -0.55 14.10 21.12
CA ARG A 58 -0.33 15.50 21.52
C ARG A 58 -0.01 15.60 23.01
N GLU A 59 -0.72 14.89 23.87
CA GLU A 59 -0.44 14.87 25.32
C GLU A 59 0.96 14.34 25.62
N LEU A 60 1.36 13.24 24.98
CA LEU A 60 2.67 12.63 25.18
C LEU A 60 3.79 13.49 24.61
N LEU A 61 3.62 14.08 23.43
CA LEU A 61 4.61 14.99 22.85
C LEU A 61 4.72 16.28 23.66
N ALA A 62 3.63 16.85 24.15
CA ALA A 62 3.68 17.98 25.08
C ALA A 62 4.47 17.66 26.36
N HIS A 63 4.39 16.42 26.85
CA HIS A 63 5.14 15.98 28.02
C HIS A 63 6.65 15.79 27.75
N PHE A 64 7.02 15.30 26.55
CA PHE A 64 8.40 14.95 26.22
C PHE A 64 9.19 16.04 25.48
N SER A 65 8.56 16.84 24.62
CA SER A 65 9.20 17.91 23.84
C SER A 65 8.79 19.32 24.29
N GLY A 66 7.82 19.45 25.20
CA GLY A 66 7.27 20.75 25.61
C GLY A 66 6.41 21.43 24.53
N SER A 67 6.25 20.81 23.35
CA SER A 67 5.49 21.33 22.22
C SER A 67 4.24 20.49 21.97
N SER A 68 3.07 21.11 22.03
CA SER A 68 1.77 20.46 21.75
C SER A 68 1.40 20.50 20.26
N GLU A 69 2.21 21.17 19.44
CA GLU A 69 1.93 21.36 18.02
C GLU A 69 2.35 20.13 17.23
N VAL A 70 1.37 19.27 16.96
CA VAL A 70 1.51 18.05 16.17
C VAL A 70 0.75 18.22 14.86
N SER A 71 1.48 18.18 13.75
CA SER A 71 0.91 18.15 12.41
C SER A 71 0.99 16.73 11.83
N LEU A 72 -0.06 16.32 11.14
CA LEU A 72 -0.13 15.03 10.45
C LEU A 72 -0.05 15.28 8.95
N GLU A 73 1.08 14.94 8.36
CA GLU A 73 1.33 15.03 6.93
C GLU A 73 1.29 13.63 6.29
N ILE A 74 0.99 13.57 4.99
CA ILE A 74 1.07 12.32 4.23
C ILE A 74 2.41 12.31 3.49
N GLY A 75 3.18 11.25 3.62
CA GLY A 75 4.44 11.09 2.90
C GLY A 75 5.49 10.35 3.70
N SER A 76 6.75 10.59 3.37
CA SER A 76 7.91 10.11 4.13
C SER A 76 8.83 11.28 4.44
N LEU A 77 9.68 11.12 5.45
CA LEU A 77 10.69 12.11 5.81
C LEU A 77 11.44 12.58 4.54
N PRO A 78 11.53 13.89 4.26
CA PRO A 78 12.45 14.37 3.23
C PRO A 78 13.85 13.94 3.64
N ARG A 79 14.43 12.97 2.90
CA ARG A 79 15.79 12.50 3.14
C ARG A 79 16.76 13.66 2.90
N THR A 80 17.17 14.32 3.97
CA THR A 80 18.32 15.22 3.96
C THR A 80 19.59 14.37 3.91
N GLY A 81 20.17 14.26 2.72
CA GLY A 81 21.57 13.86 2.53
C GLY A 81 21.79 12.68 1.60
N GLN A 82 22.01 12.97 0.32
CA GLN A 82 23.24 12.60 -0.37
C GLN A 82 23.43 13.48 -1.62
N SER A 83 24.53 14.23 -1.59
CA SER A 83 25.03 15.10 -2.66
C SER A 83 25.34 14.31 -3.93
N GLY A 84 25.00 14.89 -5.08
CA GLY A 84 25.36 14.36 -6.40
C GLY A 84 25.13 15.37 -7.52
N VAL A 85 26.02 16.37 -7.59
CA VAL A 85 26.32 17.25 -8.75
C VAL A 85 25.23 18.23 -9.21
N ALA A 86 25.29 19.44 -8.66
CA ALA A 86 24.66 20.62 -9.25
C ALA A 86 25.54 21.16 -10.39
N LEU A 87 24.96 21.34 -11.59
CA LEU A 87 25.44 22.29 -12.60
C LEU A 87 24.69 23.62 -12.41
N PRO A 88 25.36 24.78 -12.56
CA PRO A 88 24.77 26.07 -12.26
C PRO A 88 23.94 26.56 -13.45
N VAL A 89 22.67 26.87 -13.22
CA VAL A 89 21.92 27.79 -14.10
C VAL A 89 21.36 28.91 -13.24
N ALA A 90 21.81 30.12 -13.58
CA ALA A 90 21.54 31.38 -12.93
C ALA A 90 20.05 31.74 -12.94
N PRO A 91 19.61 32.66 -12.05
CA PRO A 91 18.20 32.87 -11.71
C PRO A 91 17.53 33.78 -12.74
N GLN A 92 16.21 33.70 -12.87
CA GLN A 92 15.25 34.83 -12.93
C GLN A 92 13.83 34.32 -13.21
N GLY A 93 12.85 34.91 -12.53
CA GLY A 93 11.46 34.90 -12.97
C GLY A 93 10.49 34.17 -12.04
N ILE A 94 10.04 34.88 -11.00
CA ILE A 94 8.82 34.55 -10.25
C ILE A 94 7.67 34.47 -11.26
N SER A 95 7.14 33.27 -11.48
CA SER A 95 5.84 33.10 -12.11
C SER A 95 4.98 32.21 -11.23
N VAL A 96 4.04 32.86 -10.55
CA VAL A 96 3.01 32.24 -9.74
C VAL A 96 2.05 31.53 -10.69
N THR A 97 2.32 30.28 -11.03
CA THR A 97 1.27 29.40 -11.56
C THR A 97 0.69 28.60 -10.41
N ARG A 98 -0.43 29.08 -9.88
CA ARG A 98 -1.43 28.25 -9.20
C ARG A 98 -1.93 27.21 -10.21
N HIS A 99 -1.19 26.12 -10.37
CA HIS A 99 -1.81 24.87 -10.80
C HIS A 99 -2.39 24.26 -9.53
N GLY A 100 -3.72 24.12 -9.49
CA GLY A 100 -4.39 23.35 -8.45
C GLY A 100 -3.82 21.95 -8.47
N ALA A 101 -2.86 21.69 -7.59
CA ALA A 101 -2.41 20.34 -7.31
C ALA A 101 -3.62 19.62 -6.72
N MET A 102 -4.31 18.84 -7.55
CA MET A 102 -5.16 17.76 -7.05
C MET A 102 -4.33 17.03 -5.99
N GLU A 103 -4.78 17.05 -4.74
CA GLU A 103 -4.18 16.23 -3.70
C GLU A 103 -4.18 14.80 -4.21
N ARG A 104 -2.99 14.27 -4.51
CA ARG A 104 -2.86 12.92 -5.06
C ARG A 104 -3.44 11.95 -4.03
N PHE A 105 -4.30 11.05 -4.49
CA PHE A 105 -4.82 9.99 -3.65
C PHE A 105 -3.64 9.19 -3.07
N ALA A 106 -3.53 9.18 -1.74
CA ALA A 106 -2.41 8.57 -1.05
C ALA A 106 -2.58 7.05 -0.99
N GLY A 107 -2.04 6.37 -2.00
CA GLY A 107 -2.27 4.96 -2.29
C GLY A 107 -1.29 3.94 -1.71
N ASN A 108 -0.26 4.36 -0.96
CA ASN A 108 0.87 3.50 -0.55
C ASN A 108 1.63 2.81 -1.71
N LEU A 109 1.62 3.39 -2.89
CA LEU A 109 2.46 2.90 -3.99
C LEU A 109 3.89 3.43 -3.84
N ASP A 110 4.86 2.53 -3.93
CA ASP A 110 6.25 2.94 -4.08
C ASP A 110 6.54 3.19 -5.58
N SER A 111 6.78 4.46 -5.92
CA SER A 111 7.01 4.93 -7.29
C SER A 111 8.30 4.37 -7.91
N HIS A 112 9.20 3.79 -7.11
CA HIS A 112 10.41 3.18 -7.63
C HIS A 112 10.15 1.88 -8.39
N TYR A 113 9.06 1.15 -8.12
CA TYR A 113 8.78 -0.08 -8.84
C TYR A 113 7.98 0.20 -10.11
N THR A 114 8.64 0.15 -11.26
CA THR A 114 8.00 0.39 -12.56
C THR A 114 8.26 -0.78 -13.52
N PHE A 115 7.65 -0.76 -14.70
CA PHE A 115 7.94 -1.78 -15.70
C PHE A 115 9.30 -1.57 -16.35
N GLU A 116 9.79 -0.33 -16.43
CA GLU A 116 11.06 0.01 -17.06
C GLU A 116 12.26 -0.57 -16.31
N ASN A 117 12.17 -0.65 -14.98
CA ASN A 117 13.23 -1.23 -14.14
C ASN A 117 12.96 -2.68 -13.70
N PHE A 118 11.95 -3.33 -14.29
CA PHE A 118 11.72 -4.76 -14.11
C PHE A 118 12.41 -5.54 -15.24
N VAL A 119 13.42 -6.33 -14.92
CA VAL A 119 14.13 -7.15 -15.92
C VAL A 119 13.24 -8.31 -16.38
N GLU A 120 12.85 -8.26 -17.65
CA GLU A 120 12.04 -9.30 -18.28
C GLU A 120 12.89 -10.52 -18.66
N GLY A 121 12.37 -11.71 -18.35
CA GLY A 121 12.93 -12.98 -18.77
C GLY A 121 11.83 -14.01 -18.99
N ARG A 122 12.19 -15.18 -19.56
CA ARG A 122 11.21 -16.24 -19.88
C ARG A 122 10.35 -16.66 -18.68
N SER A 123 10.93 -16.64 -17.47
CA SER A 123 10.26 -17.05 -16.23
C SER A 123 9.23 -16.04 -15.69
N ASN A 124 9.26 -14.79 -16.17
CA ASN A 124 8.43 -13.70 -15.66
C ASN A 124 7.68 -12.91 -16.76
N GLN A 125 7.94 -13.20 -18.04
CA GLN A 125 7.36 -12.53 -19.19
C GLN A 125 5.82 -12.54 -19.15
N LEU A 126 5.20 -13.69 -18.85
CA LEU A 126 3.75 -13.78 -18.76
C LEU A 126 3.20 -12.92 -17.61
N GLY A 127 3.88 -12.91 -16.47
CA GLY A 127 3.52 -12.08 -15.31
C GLY A 127 3.60 -10.59 -15.60
N ARG A 128 4.68 -10.17 -16.26
CA ARG A 128 4.89 -8.80 -16.72
C ARG A 128 3.81 -8.37 -17.71
N ALA A 129 3.51 -9.21 -18.70
CA ALA A 129 2.46 -8.93 -19.69
C ALA A 129 1.07 -8.83 -19.05
N ALA A 130 0.75 -9.72 -18.11
CA ALA A 130 -0.51 -9.71 -17.36
C ALA A 130 -0.67 -8.45 -16.50
N ALA A 131 0.38 -8.08 -15.77
CA ALA A 131 0.41 -6.86 -14.96
C ALA A 131 0.27 -5.60 -15.84
N TRP A 132 0.95 -5.57 -16.99
CA TRP A 132 0.83 -4.49 -17.98
C TRP A 132 -0.59 -4.37 -18.54
N GLN A 133 -1.23 -5.51 -18.83
CA GLN A 133 -2.61 -5.54 -19.33
C GLN A 133 -3.61 -5.05 -18.29
N ALA A 134 -3.46 -5.46 -17.02
CA ALA A 134 -4.29 -4.97 -15.91
C ALA A 134 -4.18 -3.45 -15.75
N ALA A 135 -2.98 -2.88 -15.97
CA ALA A 135 -2.78 -1.43 -15.93
C ALA A 135 -3.42 -0.68 -17.10
N GLN A 136 -3.38 -1.25 -18.31
CA GLN A 136 -3.95 -0.61 -19.51
C GLN A 136 -5.48 -0.60 -19.52
N LYS A 137 -6.12 -1.64 -18.98
CA LYS A 137 -7.58 -1.77 -18.93
C LYS A 137 -8.05 -2.16 -17.52
N PRO A 138 -7.92 -1.25 -16.52
CA PRO A 138 -8.34 -1.53 -15.17
C PRO A 138 -9.82 -1.93 -15.11
N GLY A 139 -10.14 -3.02 -14.42
CA GLY A 139 -11.51 -3.48 -14.20
C GLY A 139 -12.10 -4.33 -15.34
N ASP A 140 -11.33 -4.64 -16.38
CA ASP A 140 -11.76 -5.55 -17.44
C ASP A 140 -11.99 -6.96 -16.88
N ARG A 141 -13.23 -7.46 -17.01
CA ARG A 141 -13.66 -8.76 -16.46
C ARG A 141 -12.90 -9.96 -16.99
N THR A 142 -12.23 -9.83 -18.14
CA THR A 142 -11.46 -10.94 -18.72
C THR A 142 -10.17 -11.24 -17.97
N HIS A 143 -9.61 -10.25 -17.26
CA HIS A 143 -8.33 -10.40 -16.55
C HIS A 143 -8.40 -9.94 -15.07
N ASN A 144 -9.59 -9.57 -14.60
CA ASN A 144 -9.85 -9.22 -13.21
C ASN A 144 -10.43 -10.45 -12.48
N PRO A 145 -10.01 -10.74 -11.24
CA PRO A 145 -8.79 -10.25 -10.60
C PRO A 145 -7.53 -10.75 -11.31
N LEU A 146 -6.44 -9.98 -11.21
CA LEU A 146 -5.10 -10.48 -11.53
C LEU A 146 -4.49 -11.07 -10.26
N LEU A 147 -4.06 -12.34 -10.32
CA LEU A 147 -3.29 -12.98 -9.26
C LEU A 147 -1.89 -13.31 -9.78
N LEU A 148 -0.87 -12.74 -9.12
CA LEU A 148 0.54 -13.08 -9.33
C LEU A 148 0.99 -14.03 -8.24
N TYR A 149 1.44 -15.24 -8.57
CA TYR A 149 1.86 -16.21 -7.57
C TYR A 149 3.23 -16.82 -7.85
N GLY A 150 3.94 -17.24 -6.81
CA GLY A 150 5.28 -17.83 -6.91
C GLY A 150 6.08 -17.62 -5.63
N GLY A 151 7.27 -18.21 -5.54
CA GLY A 151 8.13 -18.10 -4.36
C GLY A 151 8.50 -16.66 -3.94
N THR A 152 9.15 -16.54 -2.78
CA THR A 152 9.63 -15.26 -2.26
C THR A 152 10.72 -14.68 -3.17
N GLY A 153 10.79 -13.34 -3.28
CA GLY A 153 11.83 -12.66 -4.05
C GLY A 153 11.73 -12.78 -5.58
N LEU A 154 10.63 -13.32 -6.13
CA LEU A 154 10.48 -13.47 -7.58
C LEU A 154 9.92 -12.24 -8.31
N GLY A 155 9.69 -11.13 -7.60
CA GLY A 155 9.22 -9.87 -8.20
C GLY A 155 7.70 -9.70 -8.28
N LYS A 156 6.91 -10.51 -7.56
CA LYS A 156 5.45 -10.39 -7.49
C LYS A 156 5.00 -8.98 -7.08
N THR A 157 5.54 -8.50 -5.96
CA THR A 157 5.27 -7.16 -5.40
C THR A 157 5.74 -6.06 -6.35
N HIS A 158 6.89 -6.24 -7.02
CA HIS A 158 7.38 -5.29 -8.03
C HIS A 158 6.38 -5.16 -9.17
N LEU A 159 5.96 -6.27 -9.78
CA LEU A 159 4.99 -6.25 -10.89
C LEU A 159 3.64 -5.66 -10.49
N MET A 160 3.17 -5.96 -9.27
CA MET A 160 1.95 -5.36 -8.73
C MET A 160 2.07 -3.84 -8.59
N PHE A 161 3.18 -3.35 -8.02
CA PHE A 161 3.44 -1.90 -7.93
C PHE A 161 3.62 -1.26 -9.31
N ALA A 162 4.33 -1.92 -10.22
CA ALA A 162 4.51 -1.44 -11.59
C ALA A 162 3.17 -1.25 -12.30
N ALA A 163 2.24 -2.20 -12.14
CA ALA A 163 0.87 -2.05 -12.65
C ALA A 163 0.16 -0.84 -12.04
N GLY A 164 0.20 -0.68 -10.71
CA GLY A 164 -0.41 0.47 -10.04
C GLY A 164 0.19 1.83 -10.46
N ASN A 165 1.52 1.90 -10.57
CA ASN A 165 2.23 3.09 -11.03
C ASN A 165 1.92 3.41 -12.49
N ALA A 166 1.82 2.41 -13.36
CA ALA A 166 1.40 2.59 -14.75
C ALA A 166 -0.05 3.11 -14.85
N MET A 167 -0.97 2.63 -14.00
CA MET A 167 -2.34 3.19 -13.93
C MET A 167 -2.32 4.66 -13.56
N LEU A 168 -1.51 5.06 -12.57
CA LEU A 168 -1.35 6.47 -12.18
C LEU A 168 -0.70 7.32 -13.27
N ALA A 169 0.24 6.75 -14.03
CA ALA A 169 0.87 7.45 -15.16
C ALA A 169 -0.15 7.73 -16.28
N MET A 170 -1.04 6.77 -16.55
CA MET A 170 -2.11 6.92 -17.56
C MET A 170 -3.25 7.81 -17.09
N ASN A 171 -3.60 7.73 -15.79
CA ASN A 171 -4.63 8.54 -15.16
C ASN A 171 -4.16 9.04 -13.78
N PRO A 172 -3.58 10.26 -13.71
CA PRO A 172 -3.13 10.84 -12.44
C PRO A 172 -4.25 11.08 -11.42
N ALA A 173 -5.52 11.04 -11.84
CA ALA A 173 -6.68 11.13 -10.97
C ALA A 173 -7.10 9.79 -10.35
N ALA A 174 -6.54 8.67 -10.84
CA ALA A 174 -6.93 7.35 -10.38
C ALA A 174 -6.59 7.14 -8.90
N ARG A 175 -7.48 6.46 -8.19
CA ARG A 175 -7.36 6.10 -6.79
C ARG A 175 -6.88 4.67 -6.68
N VAL A 176 -5.57 4.47 -6.71
CA VAL A 176 -4.95 3.16 -6.55
C VAL A 176 -4.55 2.95 -5.10
N LEU A 177 -5.01 1.88 -4.46
CA LEU A 177 -4.72 1.57 -3.05
C LEU A 177 -3.94 0.27 -2.92
N TYR A 178 -2.76 0.33 -2.29
CA TYR A 178 -1.96 -0.83 -1.90
C TYR A 178 -2.07 -1.09 -0.39
N LEU A 179 -2.25 -2.37 -0.05
CA LEU A 179 -2.22 -2.88 1.32
C LEU A 179 -1.53 -4.24 1.38
N ARG A 180 -0.84 -4.55 2.47
CA ARG A 180 -0.56 -5.95 2.81
C ARG A 180 -1.81 -6.61 3.38
N SER A 181 -1.98 -7.90 3.17
CA SER A 181 -3.12 -8.67 3.68
C SER A 181 -3.32 -8.52 5.20
N GLU A 182 -2.24 -8.47 5.98
CA GLU A 182 -2.30 -8.21 7.43
C GLU A 182 -2.87 -6.82 7.77
N GLN A 183 -2.49 -5.79 7.01
CA GLN A 183 -3.01 -4.43 7.22
C GLN A 183 -4.50 -4.36 6.88
N PHE A 184 -4.91 -5.01 5.78
CA PHE A 184 -6.31 -5.15 5.43
C PHE A 184 -7.09 -5.85 6.54
N PHE A 185 -6.55 -6.95 7.07
CA PHE A 185 -7.14 -7.70 8.17
C PHE A 185 -7.31 -6.85 9.43
N SER A 186 -6.24 -6.20 9.91
CA SER A 186 -6.29 -5.36 11.11
C SER A 186 -7.29 -4.21 10.96
N ALA A 187 -7.27 -3.53 9.81
CA ALA A 187 -8.22 -2.46 9.50
C ALA A 187 -9.68 -2.94 9.53
N MET A 188 -9.94 -4.12 8.99
CA MET A 188 -11.28 -4.70 8.94
C MET A 188 -11.75 -5.17 10.31
N MET A 189 -10.90 -5.85 11.09
CA MET A 189 -11.23 -6.25 12.47
C MET A 189 -11.53 -5.04 13.33
N LYS A 190 -10.77 -3.95 13.15
CA LYS A 190 -11.01 -2.70 13.85
C LYS A 190 -12.37 -2.10 13.48
N ALA A 191 -12.65 -1.95 12.18
CA ALA A 191 -13.95 -1.46 11.71
C ALA A 191 -15.13 -2.30 12.23
N LEU A 192 -14.92 -3.61 12.41
CA LEU A 192 -15.91 -4.52 12.96
C LEU A 192 -16.14 -4.32 14.46
N GLN A 193 -15.07 -4.15 15.24
CA GLN A 193 -15.15 -3.82 16.66
C GLN A 193 -15.87 -2.48 16.89
N ASP A 194 -15.59 -1.50 16.04
CA ASP A 194 -16.11 -0.14 16.15
C ASP A 194 -17.47 0.06 15.49
N LYS A 195 -18.08 -1.02 14.96
CA LYS A 195 -19.34 -0.98 14.20
C LYS A 195 -19.31 0.01 13.02
N ALA A 196 -18.14 0.17 12.40
CA ALA A 196 -17.85 1.08 11.30
C ALA A 196 -17.64 0.36 9.96
N MET A 197 -18.13 -0.89 9.81
CA MET A 197 -17.96 -1.69 8.59
C MET A 197 -18.54 -1.02 7.33
N ASP A 198 -19.61 -0.25 7.45
CA ASP A 198 -20.17 0.46 6.29
C ASP A 198 -19.24 1.57 5.80
N ALA A 199 -18.54 2.26 6.72
CA ALA A 199 -17.54 3.26 6.37
C ALA A 199 -16.32 2.60 5.72
N PHE A 200 -15.88 1.47 6.26
CA PHE A 200 -14.84 0.64 5.67
C PHE A 200 -15.19 0.25 4.23
N LYS A 201 -16.38 -0.34 3.99
CA LYS A 201 -16.83 -0.75 2.64
C LYS A 201 -16.89 0.43 1.67
N ARG A 202 -17.45 1.58 2.09
CA ARG A 202 -17.50 2.79 1.25
C ARG A 202 -16.11 3.27 0.85
N HIS A 203 -15.13 3.18 1.74
CA HIS A 203 -13.76 3.59 1.42
C HIS A 203 -13.17 2.75 0.28
N PHE A 204 -13.30 1.42 0.35
CA PHE A 204 -12.82 0.52 -0.71
C PHE A 204 -13.62 0.68 -2.02
N GLN A 205 -14.92 0.92 -1.97
CA GLN A 205 -15.71 1.16 -3.18
C GLN A 205 -15.31 2.41 -3.94
N GLN A 206 -14.62 3.36 -3.29
CA GLN A 206 -14.17 4.59 -3.93
C GLN A 206 -12.81 4.47 -4.64
N VAL A 207 -12.11 3.34 -4.53
CA VAL A 207 -10.84 3.13 -5.25
C VAL A 207 -11.11 2.70 -6.68
N ASP A 208 -10.22 3.04 -7.61
CA ASP A 208 -10.25 2.51 -8.98
C ASP A 208 -9.50 1.18 -9.07
N ALA A 209 -8.50 0.98 -8.21
CA ALA A 209 -7.72 -0.25 -8.12
C ALA A 209 -7.33 -0.59 -6.68
N LEU A 210 -7.47 -1.87 -6.30
CA LEU A 210 -7.04 -2.42 -5.02
C LEU A 210 -5.95 -3.47 -5.25
N LEU A 211 -4.80 -3.23 -4.64
CA LEU A 211 -3.60 -4.05 -4.70
C LEU A 211 -3.38 -4.67 -3.31
N ILE A 212 -3.44 -6.00 -3.21
CA ILE A 212 -3.22 -6.71 -1.93
C ILE A 212 -2.05 -7.66 -2.05
N ASP A 213 -1.04 -7.42 -1.24
CA ASP A 213 0.12 -8.29 -1.11
C ASP A 213 -0.15 -9.46 -0.15
N ASP A 214 0.46 -10.60 -0.46
CA ASP A 214 0.60 -11.77 0.41
C ASP A 214 -0.73 -12.30 0.97
N ILE A 215 -1.69 -12.61 0.09
CA ILE A 215 -3.02 -13.10 0.51
C ILE A 215 -2.98 -14.43 1.28
N GLN A 216 -1.86 -15.16 1.25
CA GLN A 216 -1.65 -16.37 2.04
C GLN A 216 -1.84 -16.13 3.55
N PHE A 217 -1.60 -14.91 4.05
CA PHE A 217 -1.82 -14.59 5.46
C PHE A 217 -3.30 -14.47 5.89
N PHE A 218 -4.25 -14.66 4.96
CA PHE A 218 -5.66 -14.86 5.29
C PHE A 218 -5.99 -16.30 5.72
N ALA A 219 -5.12 -17.27 5.41
CA ALA A 219 -5.34 -18.67 5.74
C ALA A 219 -5.63 -18.87 7.24
N GLY A 220 -6.66 -19.68 7.54
CA GLY A 220 -7.07 -20.00 8.91
C GLY A 220 -7.78 -18.88 9.65
N LYS A 221 -8.06 -17.74 9.01
CA LYS A 221 -8.79 -16.61 9.60
C LYS A 221 -10.23 -16.52 9.07
N ASP A 222 -11.09 -17.48 9.42
CA ASP A 222 -12.41 -17.68 8.79
C ASP A 222 -13.26 -16.40 8.67
N ARG A 223 -13.46 -15.68 9.78
CA ARG A 223 -14.22 -14.41 9.79
C ARG A 223 -13.63 -13.34 8.86
N THR A 224 -12.31 -13.37 8.68
CA THR A 224 -11.60 -12.43 7.79
C THR A 224 -11.83 -12.79 6.33
N GLN A 225 -11.72 -14.07 6.04
CA GLN A 225 -11.93 -14.60 4.70
C GLN A 225 -13.36 -14.34 4.23
N GLU A 226 -14.33 -14.46 5.13
CA GLU A 226 -15.73 -14.13 4.87
C GLU A 226 -15.94 -12.66 4.49
N GLU A 227 -15.48 -11.73 5.31
CA GLU A 227 -15.65 -10.30 5.04
C GLU A 227 -14.82 -9.82 3.84
N PHE A 228 -13.62 -10.38 3.65
CA PHE A 228 -12.83 -10.15 2.44
C PHE A 228 -13.57 -10.64 1.20
N PHE A 229 -14.23 -11.81 1.23
CA PHE A 229 -15.01 -12.32 0.12
C PHE A 229 -16.14 -11.36 -0.28
N HIS A 230 -16.85 -10.78 0.70
CA HIS A 230 -17.88 -9.78 0.43
C HIS A 230 -17.30 -8.48 -0.16
N THR A 231 -16.17 -8.01 0.38
CA THR A 231 -15.48 -6.82 -0.12
C THR A 231 -14.97 -7.04 -1.56
N PHE A 232 -14.36 -8.18 -1.82
CA PHE A 232 -13.91 -8.61 -3.14
C PHE A 232 -15.05 -8.60 -4.15
N ASN A 233 -16.21 -9.15 -3.80
CA ASN A 233 -17.37 -9.16 -4.71
C ASN A 233 -17.87 -7.75 -5.01
N ALA A 234 -17.97 -6.89 -4.00
CA ALA A 234 -18.41 -5.51 -4.20
C ALA A 234 -17.47 -4.74 -5.14
N LEU A 235 -16.15 -4.97 -5.01
CA LEU A 235 -15.12 -4.38 -5.89
C LEU A 235 -15.13 -5.00 -7.29
N PHE A 236 -15.36 -6.30 -7.38
CA PHE A 236 -15.41 -6.98 -8.66
C PHE A 236 -16.64 -6.52 -9.48
N ASP A 237 -17.81 -6.45 -8.84
CA ASP A 237 -19.06 -6.03 -9.47
C ASP A 237 -19.05 -4.54 -9.83
N GLY A 238 -18.41 -3.71 -9.01
CA GLY A 238 -18.18 -2.29 -9.27
C GLY A 238 -17.12 -1.99 -10.34
N LYS A 239 -16.51 -3.04 -10.93
CA LYS A 239 -15.45 -2.95 -11.96
C LYS A 239 -14.17 -2.25 -11.48
N GLN A 240 -13.91 -2.24 -10.18
CA GLN A 240 -12.59 -1.87 -9.67
C GLN A 240 -11.56 -2.93 -10.09
N GLN A 241 -10.34 -2.51 -10.43
CA GLN A 241 -9.25 -3.44 -10.69
C GLN A 241 -8.77 -4.07 -9.39
N ILE A 242 -8.63 -5.39 -9.36
CA ILE A 242 -8.10 -6.12 -8.21
C ILE A 242 -6.81 -6.82 -8.65
N ILE A 243 -5.69 -6.53 -7.96
CA ILE A 243 -4.41 -7.20 -8.16
C ILE A 243 -3.98 -7.81 -6.84
N LEU A 244 -3.64 -9.09 -6.85
CA LEU A 244 -3.31 -9.86 -5.67
C LEU A 244 -1.98 -10.56 -5.86
N THR A 245 -1.21 -10.73 -4.80
CA THR A 245 -0.05 -11.62 -4.80
C THR A 245 -0.24 -12.81 -3.84
N CYS A 246 0.37 -13.94 -4.16
CA CYS A 246 0.41 -15.10 -3.28
C CYS A 246 1.73 -15.86 -3.41
N ASP A 247 2.17 -16.54 -2.35
CA ASP A 247 3.39 -17.37 -2.44
C ASP A 247 3.20 -18.68 -3.22
N ARG A 248 1.95 -19.14 -3.34
CA ARG A 248 1.59 -20.42 -3.98
C ARG A 248 0.30 -20.27 -4.74
N TYR A 249 -0.04 -21.27 -5.55
CA TYR A 249 -1.31 -21.24 -6.26
C TYR A 249 -2.47 -21.38 -5.25
N PRO A 250 -3.62 -20.67 -5.39
CA PRO A 250 -4.66 -20.62 -4.36
C PRO A 250 -5.15 -22.00 -3.90
N ARG A 251 -5.18 -22.99 -4.79
CA ARG A 251 -5.59 -24.36 -4.43
C ARG A 251 -4.66 -25.00 -3.39
N GLU A 252 -3.39 -24.64 -3.41
CA GLU A 252 -2.30 -25.15 -2.55
C GLU A 252 -2.21 -24.43 -1.21
N VAL A 253 -2.92 -23.30 -1.04
CA VAL A 253 -2.94 -22.56 0.24
C VAL A 253 -3.88 -23.29 1.21
N GLU A 254 -3.30 -23.96 2.20
CA GLU A 254 -4.05 -24.58 3.29
C GLU A 254 -4.75 -23.51 4.14
N GLY A 255 -5.95 -23.79 4.64
CA GLY A 255 -6.72 -22.84 5.45
C GLY A 255 -7.39 -21.69 4.67
N LEU A 256 -7.20 -21.60 3.35
CA LEU A 256 -7.97 -20.68 2.49
C LEU A 256 -9.32 -21.30 2.10
N GLU A 257 -10.41 -20.56 2.25
CA GLU A 257 -11.76 -21.04 2.02
C GLU A 257 -12.00 -21.42 0.55
N PRO A 258 -12.77 -22.50 0.27
CA PRO A 258 -13.05 -22.95 -1.09
C PRO A 258 -13.64 -21.86 -2.01
N ARG A 259 -14.49 -20.98 -1.47
CA ARG A 259 -15.09 -19.88 -2.24
C ARG A 259 -14.05 -18.87 -2.71
N LEU A 260 -13.09 -18.51 -1.86
CA LEU A 260 -11.99 -17.61 -2.23
C LEU A 260 -11.08 -18.27 -3.26
N LYS A 261 -10.70 -19.54 -3.04
CA LYS A 261 -9.93 -20.33 -4.03
C LYS A 261 -10.57 -20.31 -5.41
N SER A 262 -11.89 -20.48 -5.48
CA SER A 262 -12.65 -20.45 -6.72
C SER A 262 -12.63 -19.07 -7.40
N ARG A 263 -12.83 -17.98 -6.63
CA ARG A 263 -12.80 -16.62 -7.19
C ARG A 263 -11.43 -16.22 -7.71
N LEU A 264 -10.39 -16.54 -6.97
CA LEU A 264 -9.01 -16.25 -7.38
C LEU A 264 -8.62 -17.02 -8.65
N ALA A 265 -9.13 -18.25 -8.81
CA ALA A 265 -8.84 -19.09 -9.97
C ALA A 265 -9.66 -18.73 -11.23
N TRP A 266 -10.74 -17.96 -11.12
CA TRP A 266 -11.55 -17.54 -12.28
C TRP A 266 -10.99 -16.27 -12.96
N GLY A 267 -10.19 -15.48 -12.25
CA GLY A 267 -9.45 -14.36 -12.84
C GLY A 267 -8.23 -14.80 -13.65
N LEU A 268 -7.36 -13.84 -13.97
CA LEU A 268 -6.06 -14.12 -14.58
C LEU A 268 -5.06 -14.50 -13.49
N SER A 269 -4.78 -15.80 -13.34
CA SER A 269 -3.75 -16.31 -12.42
C SER A 269 -2.46 -16.62 -13.18
N VAL A 270 -1.35 -16.00 -12.78
CA VAL A 270 -0.06 -16.14 -13.46
C VAL A 270 1.05 -16.49 -12.48
N ALA A 271 1.79 -17.56 -12.81
CA ALA A 271 2.99 -17.95 -12.10
C ALA A 271 4.15 -17.02 -12.45
N ILE A 272 4.93 -16.66 -11.43
CA ILE A 272 6.26 -16.08 -11.59
C ILE A 272 7.26 -17.14 -11.15
N GLU A 273 8.15 -17.52 -12.06
CA GLU A 273 9.12 -18.58 -11.84
C GLU A 273 10.53 -18.01 -11.58
N PRO A 274 11.40 -18.78 -10.91
CA PRO A 274 12.79 -18.40 -10.71
C PRO A 274 13.49 -18.05 -12.04
N PRO A 275 14.18 -16.90 -12.12
CA PRO A 275 14.88 -16.48 -13.33
C PRO A 275 16.02 -17.42 -13.70
N ASP A 276 16.23 -17.58 -15.02
CA ASP A 276 17.40 -18.26 -15.56
C ASP A 276 18.70 -17.47 -15.27
N PHE A 277 19.85 -18.08 -15.52
CA PHE A 277 21.15 -17.48 -15.18
C PHE A 277 21.35 -16.12 -15.86
N GLU A 278 20.95 -16.00 -17.11
CA GLU A 278 21.05 -14.76 -17.91
C GLU A 278 20.20 -13.65 -17.31
N THR A 279 18.93 -13.94 -17.02
CA THR A 279 18.02 -12.96 -16.39
C THR A 279 18.53 -12.56 -15.00
N ARG A 280 19.06 -13.50 -14.20
CA ARG A 280 19.66 -13.20 -12.89
C ARG A 280 20.87 -12.28 -12.99
N ALA A 281 21.74 -12.50 -13.99
CA ALA A 281 22.90 -11.64 -14.20
C ALA A 281 22.46 -10.20 -14.50
N GLN A 282 21.44 -10.02 -15.34
CA GLN A 282 20.90 -8.70 -15.67
C GLN A 282 20.21 -7.99 -14.48
N ILE A 283 19.62 -8.73 -13.53
CA ILE A 283 19.02 -8.14 -12.33
C ILE A 283 20.06 -7.50 -11.41
N VAL A 284 21.29 -8.00 -11.40
CA VAL A 284 22.37 -7.56 -10.49
C VAL A 284 23.27 -6.47 -11.11
N LEU A 285 23.16 -6.27 -12.43
CA LEU A 285 23.91 -5.26 -13.20
C LEU A 285 23.22 -3.89 -13.15
#